data_AF-A0A7J3L3B1-F1
#
_entry.id   AF-A0A7J3L3B1-F1
#
_cell.length_a   1.000
_cell.length_b   1.000
_cell.length_c   1.000
_cell.angle_alpha   90.00
_cell.angle_beta   90.00
_cell.angle_gamma   90.00
#
_symmetry.space_group_name_H-M   'P 1'
#
loop_
_entity.id
_entity.type
_entity.pdbx_description
1 polymer ?
#
loop_
_entity_poly.entity_id
_entity_poly.type
_entity_poly.pdbx_seq_one_letter_code
_entity_poly.pdbx_strand_id
1 'polypeptide(L)'
;SNFIIPGLTGDENVALNFLKSLGIEVREDDTWRTFNDLSEVEKSKLLTGLMQYMADLGLSPESVQNMFGTIYVFTPEPKGTVLRDGREFSALLNSCARMGFSNIGLAVAMGERGRLFEEAQQISKEYRTVVSKSLSNILSIPGARVESKRVLLYNGDGIVDPRVLSPVASIISASLPKDFEKILVVTASENDVLKVSIRVPKSLVQRGFDGGLLASSAARRVGGMGGGHDVASGAVIPKRRFQSFMEAVEKIAEEQFSRLRNT
;
A
#
# COMPACT_ATOMS: atom_id res chain seq x y z
N SER A 1 -6.77 -8.46 1.86
CA SER A 1 -5.84 -7.89 2.86
C SER A 1 -4.45 -7.79 2.23
N ASN A 2 -3.71 -6.72 2.52
CA ASN A 2 -2.25 -6.71 2.36
C ASN A 2 -1.69 -7.12 3.72
N PHE A 3 -1.52 -8.42 3.92
CA PHE A 3 -1.02 -8.97 5.17
C PHE A 3 0.51 -8.90 5.16
N ILE A 4 1.10 -8.28 6.19
CA ILE A 4 2.55 -8.25 6.39
C ILE A 4 2.90 -9.37 7.35
N ILE A 5 3.78 -10.26 6.91
CA ILE A 5 4.39 -11.30 7.75
C ILE A 5 5.68 -10.70 8.34
N PRO A 6 5.73 -10.37 9.65
CA PRO A 6 6.90 -9.73 10.25
C PRO A 6 8.15 -10.60 10.07
N GLY A 7 9.29 -9.98 9.79
CA GLY A 7 10.56 -10.69 9.57
C GLY A 7 10.68 -11.42 8.21
N LEU A 8 9.58 -11.63 7.48
CA LEU A 8 9.59 -12.22 6.14
C LEU A 8 9.30 -11.18 5.04
N THR A 9 8.36 -10.27 5.28
CA THR A 9 7.92 -9.32 4.25
C THR A 9 9.02 -8.32 3.93
N GLY A 10 9.40 -8.24 2.66
CA GLY A 10 10.41 -7.29 2.18
C GLY A 10 11.85 -7.82 2.21
N ASP A 11 12.08 -9.05 2.67
CA ASP A 11 13.39 -9.71 2.65
C ASP A 11 13.33 -11.02 1.85
N GLU A 12 13.82 -10.96 0.60
CA GLU A 12 13.83 -12.11 -0.31
C GLU A 12 14.70 -13.26 0.21
N ASN A 13 15.84 -12.97 0.84
CA ASN A 13 16.74 -13.99 1.35
C ASN A 13 16.10 -14.76 2.51
N VAL A 14 15.44 -14.05 3.43
CA VAL A 14 14.73 -14.68 4.54
C VAL A 14 13.55 -15.50 4.03
N ALA A 15 12.80 -14.99 3.04
CA ALA A 15 11.70 -15.72 2.42
C ALA A 15 12.17 -17.01 1.72
N LEU A 16 13.27 -16.96 0.98
CA LEU A 16 13.86 -18.14 0.33
C LEU A 16 14.36 -19.17 1.35
N ASN A 17 15.00 -18.72 2.43
CA ASN A 17 15.47 -19.59 3.51
C ASN A 17 14.30 -20.26 4.24
N PHE A 18 13.20 -19.55 4.44
CA PHE A 18 11.98 -20.10 5.01
C PHE A 18 11.35 -21.18 4.11
N LEU A 19 11.26 -20.96 2.79
CA LEU A 19 10.75 -21.99 1.87
C LEU A 19 11.64 -23.25 1.89
N LYS A 20 12.96 -23.06 1.90
CA LYS A 20 13.92 -24.16 2.01
C LYS A 20 13.80 -24.94 3.32
N SER A 21 13.55 -24.27 4.45
CA SER A 21 13.40 -24.96 5.74
C SER A 21 12.14 -25.84 5.80
N LEU A 22 11.13 -25.56 4.97
CA LEU A 22 9.94 -26.39 4.79
C LEU A 22 10.14 -27.53 3.78
N GLY A 23 11.33 -27.63 3.17
CA GLY A 23 11.64 -28.59 2.12
C GLY A 23 10.90 -28.31 0.81
N ILE A 24 10.57 -27.03 0.54
CA ILE A 24 9.97 -26.59 -0.72
C ILE A 24 11.09 -26.11 -1.62
N GLU A 25 11.27 -26.78 -2.75
CA GLU A 25 12.21 -26.32 -3.78
C GLU A 25 11.62 -25.09 -4.48
N VAL A 26 12.43 -24.03 -4.56
CA VAL A 26 12.04 -22.75 -5.16
C VAL A 26 12.36 -22.67 -6.65
N ARG A 27 13.15 -23.63 -7.16
CA ARG A 27 13.51 -23.74 -8.57
C ARG A 27 13.31 -25.18 -9.03
N GLU A 28 12.84 -25.32 -10.26
CA GLU A 28 12.79 -26.58 -11.00
C GLU A 28 13.58 -26.34 -12.28
N ASP A 29 14.64 -27.14 -12.46
CA ASP A 29 15.70 -26.88 -13.43
C ASP A 29 16.24 -25.44 -13.31
N ASP A 30 16.18 -24.65 -14.39
CA ASP A 30 16.63 -23.26 -14.42
C ASP A 30 15.50 -22.24 -14.18
N THR A 31 14.27 -22.71 -13.93
CA THR A 31 13.09 -21.87 -13.79
C THR A 31 12.69 -21.69 -12.32
N TRP A 32 12.22 -20.49 -11.98
CA TRP A 32 11.65 -20.23 -10.65
C TRP A 32 10.24 -20.79 -10.57
N ARG A 33 9.97 -21.59 -9.54
CA ARG A 33 8.62 -22.09 -9.26
C ARG A 33 7.77 -20.98 -8.68
N THR A 34 6.52 -20.95 -9.08
CA THR A 34 5.47 -20.08 -8.56
C THR A 34 4.57 -20.84 -7.59
N PHE A 35 3.70 -20.13 -6.87
CA PHE A 35 2.72 -20.76 -5.99
C PHE A 35 1.81 -21.77 -6.72
N ASN A 36 1.57 -21.57 -8.02
CA ASN A 36 0.75 -22.48 -8.83
C ASN A 36 1.46 -23.81 -9.15
N ASP A 37 2.79 -23.83 -9.08
CA ASP A 37 3.61 -25.01 -9.35
C ASP A 37 3.78 -25.90 -8.11
N LEU A 38 3.25 -25.46 -6.95
CA LEU A 38 3.24 -26.25 -5.73
C LEU A 38 2.15 -27.32 -5.76
N SER A 39 2.52 -28.54 -5.37
CA SER A 39 1.56 -29.61 -5.08
C SER A 39 0.68 -29.26 -3.87
N GLU A 40 -0.46 -29.93 -3.72
CA GLU A 40 -1.32 -29.72 -2.54
C GLU A 40 -0.61 -30.05 -1.22
N VAL A 41 0.34 -31.01 -1.25
CA VAL A 41 1.20 -31.33 -0.10
C VAL A 41 2.13 -30.16 0.22
N GLU A 42 2.79 -29.57 -0.77
CA GLU A 42 3.66 -28.41 -0.57
C GLU A 42 2.88 -27.17 -0.13
N LYS A 43 1.69 -26.92 -0.70
CA LYS A 43 0.81 -25.84 -0.25
C LYS A 43 0.40 -26.02 1.21
N SER A 44 0.06 -27.24 1.62
CA SER A 44 -0.27 -27.56 3.00
C SER A 44 0.92 -27.36 3.94
N LYS A 45 2.13 -27.76 3.53
CA LYS A 45 3.37 -27.50 4.27
C LYS A 45 3.66 -26.00 4.41
N LEU A 46 3.56 -25.26 3.31
CA LEU A 46 3.76 -23.81 3.30
C LEU A 46 2.81 -23.12 4.27
N LEU A 47 1.53 -23.50 4.21
CA LEU A 47 0.51 -22.94 5.08
C LEU A 47 0.80 -23.23 6.56
N THR A 48 1.08 -24.48 6.89
CA THR A 48 1.36 -24.91 8.26
C THR A 48 2.61 -24.22 8.81
N GLY A 49 3.67 -24.15 7.99
CA GLY A 49 4.90 -23.44 8.33
C GLY A 49 4.67 -21.95 8.60
N LEU A 50 3.85 -21.29 7.76
CA LEU A 50 3.52 -19.87 7.95
C LEU A 50 2.73 -19.63 9.24
N MET A 51 1.77 -20.50 9.54
CA MET A 51 1.01 -20.43 10.79
C MET A 51 1.91 -20.59 12.01
N GLN A 52 2.81 -21.58 12.00
CA GLN A 52 3.75 -21.81 13.09
C GLN A 52 4.71 -20.63 13.26
N TYR A 53 5.31 -20.15 12.17
CA TYR A 53 6.21 -19.00 12.18
C TYR A 53 5.57 -17.77 12.81
N MET A 54 4.31 -17.47 12.44
CA MET A 54 3.58 -16.35 13.03
C MET A 54 3.22 -16.57 14.50
N ALA A 55 2.88 -17.80 14.89
CA ALA A 55 2.61 -18.14 16.29
C ALA A 55 3.86 -17.97 17.15
N ASP A 56 5.03 -18.38 16.66
CA ASP A 56 6.33 -18.23 17.34
C ASP A 56 6.71 -16.75 17.54
N LEU A 57 6.26 -15.87 16.65
CA LEU A 57 6.38 -14.41 16.78
C LEU A 57 5.32 -13.79 17.70
N GLY A 58 4.44 -14.60 18.32
CA GLY A 58 3.42 -14.14 19.25
C GLY A 58 2.21 -13.47 18.60
N LEU A 59 1.97 -13.68 17.29
CA LEU A 59 0.76 -13.15 16.65
C LEU A 59 -0.50 -13.86 17.16
N SER A 60 -1.57 -13.10 17.38
CA SER A 60 -2.85 -13.66 17.80
C SER A 60 -3.42 -14.62 16.73
N PRO A 61 -4.19 -15.66 17.13
CA PRO A 61 -4.86 -16.56 16.17
C PRO A 61 -5.73 -15.83 15.14
N GLU A 62 -6.40 -14.75 15.57
CA GLU A 62 -7.17 -13.87 14.69
C GLU A 62 -6.27 -13.19 13.63
N SER A 63 -5.06 -12.78 14.00
CA SER A 63 -4.10 -12.20 13.05
C SER A 63 -3.67 -13.23 12.02
N VAL A 64 -3.43 -14.49 12.42
CA VAL A 64 -3.11 -15.59 11.51
C VAL A 64 -4.29 -15.88 10.57
N GLN A 65 -5.52 -15.87 11.06
CA GLN A 65 -6.73 -16.07 10.24
C GLN A 65 -6.89 -15.01 9.14
N ASN A 66 -6.44 -13.76 9.37
CA ASN A 66 -6.48 -12.68 8.38
C ASN A 66 -5.57 -12.91 7.15
N MET A 67 -4.70 -13.93 7.19
CA MET A 67 -3.95 -14.41 6.03
C MET A 67 -4.88 -15.08 5.00
N PHE A 68 -5.99 -15.66 5.46
CA PHE A 68 -6.98 -16.30 4.61
C PHE A 68 -8.02 -15.29 4.15
N GLY A 69 -8.51 -15.47 2.93
CA GLY A 69 -9.57 -14.63 2.41
C GLY A 69 -10.09 -15.12 1.07
N THR A 70 -11.12 -14.44 0.59
CA THR A 70 -11.73 -14.72 -0.70
C THR A 70 -10.79 -14.28 -1.83
N ILE A 71 -10.57 -15.19 -2.78
CA ILE A 71 -9.98 -14.91 -4.08
C ILE A 71 -11.05 -15.01 -5.15
N TYR A 72 -10.97 -14.16 -6.17
CA TYR A 72 -11.86 -14.19 -7.32
C TYR A 72 -11.05 -14.68 -8.52
N VAL A 73 -11.48 -15.79 -9.12
CA VAL A 73 -10.75 -16.46 -10.19
C VAL A 73 -11.54 -16.39 -11.48
N PHE A 74 -10.94 -15.82 -12.53
CA PHE A 74 -11.51 -15.79 -13.87
C PHE A 74 -11.11 -17.06 -14.62
N THR A 75 -11.94 -18.09 -14.51
CA THR A 75 -11.66 -19.44 -15.04
C THR A 75 -11.35 -19.51 -16.54
N PRO A 76 -11.86 -18.61 -17.43
CA PRO A 76 -11.47 -18.59 -18.84
C PRO A 76 -10.03 -18.16 -19.12
N GLU A 77 -9.38 -17.42 -18.21
CA GLU A 77 -8.01 -16.95 -18.39
C GLU A 77 -6.99 -18.07 -18.10
N PRO A 78 -5.86 -18.16 -18.84
CA PRO A 78 -4.89 -19.23 -18.63
C PRO A 78 -4.32 -19.26 -17.20
N LYS A 79 -4.06 -20.45 -16.66
CA LYS A 79 -3.38 -20.63 -15.37
C LYS A 79 -1.99 -19.99 -15.40
N GLY A 80 -1.56 -19.45 -14.27
CA GLY A 80 -0.27 -18.75 -14.15
C GLY A 80 -0.24 -17.32 -14.68
N THR A 81 -1.32 -16.85 -15.32
CA THR A 81 -1.41 -15.45 -15.78
C THR A 81 -1.96 -14.53 -14.71
N VAL A 82 -1.47 -13.30 -14.67
CA VAL A 82 -2.00 -12.23 -13.81
C VAL A 82 -3.46 -11.87 -14.10
N LEU A 83 -4.00 -12.31 -15.25
CA LEU A 83 -5.38 -12.09 -15.65
C LEU A 83 -6.34 -13.03 -14.94
N ARG A 84 -5.85 -14.17 -14.43
CA ARG A 84 -6.71 -15.19 -13.82
C ARG A 84 -7.14 -14.86 -12.40
N ASP A 85 -6.30 -14.14 -11.64
CA ASP A 85 -6.65 -13.66 -10.31
C ASP A 85 -7.21 -12.23 -10.39
N GLY A 86 -8.40 -12.00 -9.85
CA GLY A 86 -9.07 -10.71 -9.94
C GLY A 86 -8.34 -9.57 -9.24
N ARG A 87 -7.55 -9.87 -8.20
CA ARG A 87 -6.72 -8.87 -7.52
C ARG A 87 -5.49 -8.53 -8.37
N GLU A 88 -4.82 -9.53 -8.93
CA GLU A 88 -3.68 -9.30 -9.83
C GLU A 88 -4.10 -8.57 -11.10
N PHE A 89 -5.25 -8.94 -11.69
CA PHE A 89 -5.76 -8.27 -12.87
C PHE A 89 -6.13 -6.81 -12.55
N SER A 90 -6.82 -6.56 -11.43
CA SER A 90 -7.08 -5.20 -10.97
C SER A 90 -5.78 -4.40 -10.76
N ALA A 91 -4.74 -5.02 -10.20
CA ALA A 91 -3.45 -4.37 -10.01
C ALA A 91 -2.76 -4.02 -11.35
N LEU A 92 -2.85 -4.88 -12.36
CA LEU A 92 -2.36 -4.61 -13.72
C LEU A 92 -3.05 -3.38 -14.32
N LEU A 93 -4.39 -3.35 -14.29
CA LEU A 93 -5.19 -2.25 -14.82
C LEU A 93 -4.90 -0.93 -14.08
N ASN A 94 -4.82 -0.99 -12.76
CA ASN A 94 -4.48 0.17 -11.93
C ASN A 94 -3.08 0.70 -12.22
N SER A 95 -2.12 -0.18 -12.48
CA SER A 95 -0.76 0.21 -12.88
C SER A 95 -0.79 0.98 -14.20
N CYS A 96 -1.53 0.48 -15.19
CA CYS A 96 -1.69 1.16 -16.48
C CYS A 96 -2.28 2.56 -16.31
N ALA A 97 -3.37 2.69 -15.55
CA ALA A 97 -4.02 3.98 -15.32
C ALA A 97 -3.08 4.99 -14.62
N ARG A 98 -2.34 4.56 -13.60
CA ARG A 98 -1.42 5.43 -12.84
C ARG A 98 -0.20 5.86 -13.64
N MET A 99 0.22 5.03 -14.60
CA MET A 99 1.33 5.33 -15.49
C MET A 99 0.91 6.13 -16.74
N GLY A 100 -0.38 6.44 -16.89
CA GLY A 100 -0.90 7.24 -18.01
C GLY A 100 -1.30 6.42 -19.24
N PHE A 101 -1.32 5.10 -19.13
CA PHE A 101 -1.62 4.16 -20.22
C PHE A 101 -3.00 3.51 -20.06
N SER A 102 -4.01 4.30 -19.67
CA SER A 102 -5.38 3.81 -19.44
C SER A 102 -6.00 3.14 -20.66
N ASN A 103 -5.64 3.58 -21.87
CA ASN A 103 -6.07 2.98 -23.13
C ASN A 103 -5.58 1.54 -23.29
N ILE A 104 -4.34 1.24 -22.88
CA ILE A 104 -3.78 -0.12 -22.91
C ILE A 104 -4.51 -0.99 -21.89
N GLY A 105 -4.68 -0.49 -20.66
CA GLY A 105 -5.43 -1.19 -19.63
C GLY A 105 -6.86 -1.51 -20.08
N LEU A 106 -7.54 -0.56 -20.73
CA LEU A 106 -8.89 -0.76 -21.28
C LEU A 106 -8.90 -1.85 -22.36
N ALA A 107 -7.95 -1.84 -23.30
CA ALA A 107 -7.87 -2.86 -24.33
C ALA A 107 -7.68 -4.26 -23.76
N VAL A 108 -6.82 -4.42 -22.74
CA VAL A 108 -6.65 -5.69 -22.03
C VAL A 108 -7.95 -6.10 -21.32
N ALA A 109 -8.63 -5.17 -20.65
CA ALA A 109 -9.93 -5.44 -20.04
C ALA A 109 -11.01 -5.89 -21.06
N MET A 110 -10.91 -5.42 -22.31
CA MET A 110 -11.81 -5.79 -23.41
C MET A 110 -11.46 -7.11 -24.11
N GLY A 111 -10.40 -7.82 -23.70
CA GLY A 111 -10.04 -9.12 -24.26
C GLY A 111 -8.76 -9.16 -25.09
N GLU A 112 -7.99 -8.07 -25.16
CA GLU A 112 -6.67 -8.13 -25.82
C GLU A 112 -5.69 -8.97 -24.99
N ARG A 113 -5.07 -10.00 -25.61
CA ARG A 113 -4.14 -10.95 -24.96
C ARG A 113 -2.79 -11.05 -25.65
N GLY A 114 -2.52 -10.17 -26.61
CA GLY A 114 -1.31 -10.16 -27.42
C GLY A 114 -0.40 -9.02 -27.00
N ARG A 115 -0.04 -8.16 -27.96
CA ARG A 115 0.98 -7.12 -27.79
C ARG A 115 0.61 -6.12 -26.69
N LEU A 116 -0.67 -5.72 -26.58
CA LEU A 116 -1.07 -4.73 -25.57
C LEU A 116 -1.04 -5.33 -24.17
N PHE A 117 -1.33 -6.62 -24.03
CA PHE A 117 -1.16 -7.32 -22.76
C PHE A 117 0.31 -7.43 -22.35
N GLU A 118 1.23 -7.75 -23.25
CA GLU A 118 2.68 -7.72 -22.97
C GLU A 118 3.14 -6.32 -22.53
N GLU A 119 2.68 -5.28 -23.22
CA GLU A 119 2.96 -3.89 -22.88
C GLU A 119 2.41 -3.53 -21.49
N ALA A 120 1.19 -3.95 -21.15
CA ALA A 120 0.59 -3.76 -19.84
C ALA A 120 1.41 -4.42 -18.72
N GLN A 121 1.94 -5.62 -18.96
CA GLN A 121 2.80 -6.32 -17.99
C GLN A 121 4.09 -5.55 -17.74
N GLN A 122 4.71 -5.01 -18.79
CA GLN A 122 5.91 -4.19 -18.67
C GLN A 122 5.63 -2.88 -17.92
N ILE A 123 4.53 -2.21 -18.21
CA ILE A 123 4.07 -1.00 -17.48
C ILE A 123 3.87 -1.31 -16.00
N SER A 124 3.26 -2.46 -15.69
CA SER A 124 3.05 -2.86 -14.30
C SER A 124 4.36 -3.18 -13.57
N LYS A 125 5.34 -3.78 -14.25
CA LYS A 125 6.69 -3.98 -13.70
C LYS A 125 7.36 -2.64 -13.41
N GLU A 126 7.34 -1.71 -14.36
CA GLU A 126 7.91 -0.37 -14.18
C GLU A 126 7.23 0.38 -13.02
N TYR A 127 5.91 0.34 -12.95
CA TYR A 127 5.14 0.92 -11.86
C TYR A 127 5.58 0.39 -10.49
N ARG A 128 5.78 -0.93 -10.35
CA ARG A 128 6.32 -1.53 -9.11
C ARG A 128 7.71 -0.99 -8.78
N THR A 129 8.58 -0.85 -9.78
CA THR A 129 9.92 -0.24 -9.58
C THR A 129 9.83 1.20 -9.09
N VAL A 130 8.92 2.02 -9.63
CA VAL A 130 8.72 3.41 -9.18
C VAL A 130 8.22 3.45 -7.73
N VAL A 131 7.28 2.57 -7.35
CA VAL A 131 6.80 2.44 -5.96
C VAL A 131 7.96 2.09 -5.03
N SER A 132 8.72 1.03 -5.34
CA SER A 132 9.83 0.57 -4.50
C SER A 132 10.92 1.62 -4.35
N LYS A 133 11.29 2.31 -5.43
CA LYS A 133 12.28 3.39 -5.39
C LYS A 133 11.79 4.58 -4.55
N SER A 134 10.54 5.01 -4.74
CA SER A 134 9.96 6.10 -3.96
C SER A 134 9.88 5.77 -2.47
N LEU A 135 9.50 4.54 -2.13
CA LEU A 135 9.45 4.04 -0.76
C LEU A 135 10.85 3.98 -0.12
N SER A 136 11.82 3.39 -0.81
CA SER A 136 13.20 3.32 -0.31
C SER A 136 13.77 4.71 -0.06
N ASN A 137 13.61 5.64 -1.02
CA ASN A 137 14.13 7.00 -0.88
C ASN A 137 13.50 7.74 0.31
N ILE A 138 12.17 7.72 0.45
CA ILE A 138 11.49 8.48 1.51
C ILE A 138 11.77 7.92 2.92
N LEU A 139 12.07 6.63 3.03
CA LEU A 139 12.46 6.01 4.30
C LEU A 139 13.92 6.24 4.65
N SER A 140 14.80 6.47 3.67
CA SER A 140 16.25 6.61 3.88
C SER A 140 16.74 8.06 3.99
N ILE A 141 16.03 9.04 3.42
CA ILE A 141 16.48 10.44 3.41
C ILE A 141 16.30 11.10 4.80
N PRO A 142 17.37 11.60 5.43
CA PRO A 142 17.27 12.34 6.68
C PRO A 142 16.37 13.58 6.54
N GLY A 143 15.48 13.79 7.51
CA GLY A 143 14.56 14.94 7.51
C GLY A 143 13.28 14.75 6.68
N ALA A 144 13.16 13.68 5.89
CA ALA A 144 11.89 13.34 5.24
C ALA A 144 10.82 12.92 6.27
N ARG A 145 11.23 12.22 7.34
CA ARG A 145 10.37 11.81 8.45
C ARG A 145 10.35 12.88 9.54
N VAL A 146 9.16 13.43 9.82
CA VAL A 146 8.92 14.38 10.90
C VAL A 146 7.75 13.89 11.73
N GLU A 147 7.88 13.88 13.05
CA GLU A 147 6.86 13.35 13.94
C GLU A 147 6.46 14.39 14.99
N SER A 148 5.16 14.66 15.07
CA SER A 148 4.55 15.52 16.07
C SER A 148 3.75 14.67 17.08
N LYS A 149 2.97 15.33 17.94
CA LYS A 149 2.08 14.66 18.88
C LYS A 149 1.01 13.83 18.17
N ARG A 150 0.42 14.33 17.07
CA ARG A 150 -0.74 13.70 16.41
C ARG A 150 -0.45 13.23 15.01
N VAL A 151 0.61 13.70 14.38
CA VAL A 151 0.92 13.43 12.99
C VAL A 151 2.31 12.79 12.85
N LEU A 152 2.38 11.76 12.02
CA LEU A 152 3.62 11.31 11.42
C LEU A 152 3.64 11.77 9.96
N LEU A 153 4.54 12.68 9.65
CA LEU A 153 4.73 13.24 8.32
C LEU A 153 5.92 12.55 7.65
N TYR A 154 5.71 12.14 6.40
CA TYR A 154 6.77 11.87 5.44
C TYR A 154 6.69 12.91 4.32
N ASN A 155 7.61 13.88 4.34
CA ASN A 155 7.71 14.88 3.30
C ASN A 155 8.39 14.29 2.06
N GLY A 156 7.62 14.02 1.02
CA GLY A 156 8.11 13.43 -0.23
C GLY A 156 8.29 14.44 -1.37
N ASP A 157 8.33 15.74 -1.06
CA ASP A 157 8.65 16.78 -2.04
C ASP A 157 10.01 16.52 -2.71
N GLY A 158 10.03 16.36 -4.04
CA GLY A 158 11.21 15.98 -4.80
C GLY A 158 11.72 14.54 -4.57
N ILE A 159 11.05 13.73 -3.76
CA ILE A 159 11.49 12.37 -3.37
C ILE A 159 10.54 11.30 -3.90
N VAL A 160 9.24 11.50 -3.75
CA VAL A 160 8.20 10.53 -4.13
C VAL A 160 7.57 10.96 -5.45
N ASP A 161 7.48 10.03 -6.40
CA ASP A 161 6.74 10.28 -7.62
C ASP A 161 5.24 10.47 -7.30
N PRO A 162 4.61 11.58 -7.71
CA PRO A 162 3.20 11.87 -7.41
C PRO A 162 2.22 10.77 -7.84
N ARG A 163 2.56 9.98 -8.86
CA ARG A 163 1.73 8.87 -9.38
C ARG A 163 1.61 7.72 -8.38
N VAL A 164 2.64 7.54 -7.54
CA VAL A 164 2.74 6.45 -6.55
C VAL A 164 2.54 6.91 -5.10
N LEU A 165 2.17 8.18 -4.88
CA LEU A 165 1.97 8.75 -3.55
C LEU A 165 1.04 7.90 -2.66
N SER A 166 -0.16 7.56 -3.15
CA SER A 166 -1.13 6.79 -2.37
C SER A 166 -0.67 5.37 -2.05
N PRO A 167 -0.12 4.58 -3.01
CA PRO A 167 0.52 3.30 -2.71
C PRO A 167 1.64 3.38 -1.68
N VAL A 168 2.56 4.34 -1.82
CA VAL A 168 3.65 4.53 -0.85
C VAL A 168 3.09 4.82 0.53
N ALA A 169 2.12 5.73 0.64
CA ALA A 169 1.44 6.02 1.91
C ALA A 169 0.72 4.80 2.50
N SER A 170 0.11 3.95 1.66
CA SER A 170 -0.51 2.70 2.10
C SER A 170 0.50 1.70 2.64
N ILE A 171 1.66 1.55 2.00
CA ILE A 171 2.71 0.64 2.45
C ILE A 171 3.28 1.12 3.79
N ILE A 172 3.61 2.41 3.90
CA ILE A 172 4.09 3.00 5.16
C ILE A 172 3.03 2.79 6.25
N SER A 173 1.76 3.09 5.98
CA SER A 173 0.68 2.90 6.94
C SER A 173 0.53 1.45 7.40
N ALA A 174 0.73 0.48 6.50
CA ALA A 174 0.63 -0.94 6.84
C ALA A 174 1.81 -1.42 7.68
N SER A 175 2.99 -0.79 7.56
CA SER A 175 4.16 -1.11 8.39
C SER A 175 4.14 -0.49 9.79
N LEU A 176 3.19 0.40 10.08
CA LEU A 176 3.07 1.02 11.40
C LEU A 176 2.44 0.04 12.40
N PRO A 177 2.76 0.16 13.70
CA PRO A 177 2.12 -0.65 14.76
C PRO A 177 0.59 -0.56 14.74
N LYS A 178 -0.10 -1.63 15.17
CA LYS A 178 -1.58 -1.64 15.19
C LYS A 178 -2.17 -0.61 16.17
N ASP A 179 -1.44 -0.32 17.24
CA ASP A 179 -1.73 0.66 18.28
C ASP A 179 -1.15 2.06 17.96
N PHE A 180 -0.79 2.31 16.70
CA PHE A 180 -0.29 3.60 16.27
C PHE A 180 -1.36 4.69 16.38
N GLU A 181 -1.35 5.45 17.48
CA GLU A 181 -2.34 6.50 17.81
C GLU A 181 -2.03 7.86 17.15
N LYS A 182 -1.59 7.85 15.89
CA LYS A 182 -1.31 9.06 15.09
C LYS A 182 -1.80 8.90 13.66
N ILE A 183 -2.07 10.02 13.01
CA ILE A 183 -2.38 10.07 11.57
C ILE A 183 -1.10 10.14 10.75
N LEU A 184 -1.04 9.38 9.67
CA LEU A 184 0.07 9.42 8.71
C LEU A 184 -0.26 10.41 7.59
N VAL A 185 0.67 11.31 7.30
CA VAL A 185 0.63 12.24 6.17
C VAL A 185 1.85 11.97 5.29
N VAL A 186 1.63 11.74 4.01
CA VAL A 186 2.70 11.63 3.01
C VAL A 186 2.46 12.66 1.92
N THR A 187 3.51 13.34 1.48
CA THR A 187 3.41 14.38 0.44
C THR A 187 4.20 13.99 -0.81
N ALA A 188 3.80 14.53 -1.95
CA ALA A 188 4.59 14.50 -3.19
C ALA A 188 4.27 15.76 -4.01
N SER A 189 5.28 16.35 -4.63
CA SER A 189 5.13 17.59 -5.41
C SER A 189 4.96 17.30 -6.90
N GLU A 190 4.06 18.02 -7.55
CA GLU A 190 3.92 18.08 -9.00
C GLU A 190 3.84 19.56 -9.40
N ASN A 191 4.92 20.10 -9.97
CA ASN A 191 5.08 21.53 -10.25
C ASN A 191 4.86 22.39 -8.98
N ASP A 192 4.01 23.42 -9.06
CA ASP A 192 3.68 24.33 -7.95
C ASP A 192 2.61 23.77 -6.98
N VAL A 193 2.24 22.51 -7.16
CA VAL A 193 1.19 21.84 -6.40
C VAL A 193 1.80 20.73 -5.54
N LEU A 194 1.32 20.61 -4.31
CA LEU A 194 1.63 19.50 -3.42
C LEU A 194 0.41 18.60 -3.29
N LYS A 195 0.58 17.33 -3.69
CA LYS A 195 -0.37 16.26 -3.42
C LYS A 195 -0.07 15.68 -2.05
N VAL A 196 -1.12 15.37 -1.30
CA VAL A 196 -1.07 14.87 0.07
C VAL A 196 -1.93 13.62 0.17
N SER A 197 -1.39 12.55 0.76
CA SER A 197 -2.14 11.35 1.13
C SER A 197 -2.18 11.27 2.65
N ILE A 198 -3.39 11.14 3.20
CA ILE A 198 -3.64 11.02 4.63
C ILE A 198 -4.16 9.61 4.91
N ARG A 199 -3.56 8.93 5.89
CA ARG A 199 -3.97 7.61 6.36
C ARG A 199 -4.30 7.68 7.84
N VAL A 200 -5.51 7.25 8.16
CA VAL A 200 -6.00 7.19 9.55
C VAL A 200 -6.06 5.72 9.97
N PRO A 201 -5.40 5.34 11.09
CA PRO A 201 -5.57 4.04 11.70
C PRO A 201 -7.05 3.67 11.87
N LYS A 202 -7.41 2.43 11.55
CA LYS A 202 -8.81 1.95 11.68
C LYS A 202 -9.35 2.08 13.10
N SER A 203 -8.50 1.91 14.11
CA SER A 203 -8.86 2.10 15.52
C SER A 203 -9.36 3.52 15.81
N LEU A 204 -8.72 4.54 15.24
CA LEU A 204 -9.14 5.93 15.38
C LEU A 204 -10.44 6.20 14.63
N VAL A 205 -10.58 5.65 13.42
CA VAL A 205 -11.82 5.76 12.62
C VAL A 205 -13.01 5.14 13.35
N GLN A 206 -12.84 3.95 13.92
CA GLN A 206 -13.88 3.28 14.71
C GLN A 206 -14.31 4.07 15.95
N ARG A 207 -13.41 4.90 16.49
CA ARG A 207 -13.71 5.82 17.60
C ARG A 207 -14.35 7.13 17.14
N GLY A 208 -14.48 7.35 15.83
CA GLY A 208 -15.14 8.52 15.25
C GLY A 208 -14.19 9.56 14.65
N PHE A 209 -12.90 9.24 14.44
CA PHE A 209 -12.00 10.11 13.70
C PHE A 209 -12.32 10.08 12.20
N ASP A 210 -12.44 11.25 11.57
CA ASP A 210 -12.75 11.38 10.15
C ASP A 210 -11.58 12.02 9.39
N GLY A 211 -10.87 11.18 8.62
CA GLY A 211 -9.78 11.61 7.74
C GLY A 211 -10.25 12.41 6.52
N GLY A 212 -11.47 12.19 6.01
CA GLY A 212 -12.03 12.94 4.89
C GLY A 212 -12.38 14.37 5.28
N LEU A 213 -12.97 14.55 6.47
CA LEU A 213 -13.23 15.85 7.08
C LEU A 213 -11.93 16.60 7.37
N LEU A 214 -10.92 15.91 7.92
CA LEU A 214 -9.60 16.47 8.16
C LEU A 214 -8.99 17.02 6.87
N ALA A 215 -8.94 16.19 5.81
CA ALA A 215 -8.35 16.56 4.53
C ALA A 215 -9.06 17.74 3.88
N SER A 216 -10.39 17.68 3.78
CA SER A 216 -11.20 18.73 3.14
C SER A 216 -11.13 20.06 3.89
N SER A 217 -11.20 20.03 5.22
CA SER A 217 -11.17 21.23 6.07
C SER A 217 -9.80 21.90 6.08
N ALA A 218 -8.71 21.11 6.18
CA ALA A 218 -7.35 21.65 6.15
C ALA A 218 -7.00 22.22 4.76
N ALA A 219 -7.34 21.51 3.68
CA ALA A 219 -7.06 21.97 2.32
C ALA A 219 -7.80 23.28 1.99
N ARG A 220 -9.08 23.39 2.38
CA ARG A 220 -9.89 24.59 2.13
C ARG A 220 -9.27 25.85 2.75
N ARG A 221 -8.68 25.74 3.95
CA ARG A 221 -8.03 26.87 4.64
C ARG A 221 -6.84 27.46 3.90
N VAL A 222 -6.21 26.68 3.02
CA VAL A 222 -5.04 27.11 2.25
C VAL A 222 -5.33 27.30 0.75
N GLY A 223 -6.60 27.34 0.37
CA GLY A 223 -7.02 27.47 -1.03
C GLY A 223 -6.77 26.21 -1.87
N GLY A 224 -6.69 25.04 -1.23
CA GLY A 224 -6.61 23.75 -1.89
C GLY A 224 -7.93 22.99 -1.88
N MET A 225 -7.89 21.78 -2.42
CA MET A 225 -9.01 20.84 -2.45
C MET A 225 -8.63 19.56 -1.70
N GLY A 226 -9.54 18.98 -0.93
CA GLY A 226 -9.30 17.74 -0.22
C GLY A 226 -10.59 16.99 0.07
N GLY A 227 -10.47 15.69 0.34
CA GLY A 227 -11.59 14.79 0.58
C GLY A 227 -11.17 13.33 0.53
N GLY A 228 -12.15 12.43 0.49
CA GLY A 228 -11.95 10.99 0.50
C GLY A 228 -12.68 10.32 1.65
N HIS A 229 -12.24 9.11 2.01
CA HIS A 229 -12.83 8.32 3.09
C HIS A 229 -12.16 8.61 4.42
N ASP A 230 -12.82 8.18 5.49
CA ASP A 230 -12.35 8.23 6.88
C ASP A 230 -10.95 7.64 7.09
N VAL A 231 -10.67 6.45 6.53
CA VAL A 231 -9.38 5.74 6.62
C VAL A 231 -8.34 6.31 5.65
N ALA A 232 -8.81 6.83 4.51
CA ALA A 232 -8.00 7.09 3.33
C ALA A 232 -8.51 8.33 2.60
N SER A 233 -7.80 9.44 2.80
CA SER A 233 -8.15 10.72 2.18
C SER A 233 -6.94 11.36 1.51
N GLY A 234 -7.20 12.38 0.71
CA GLY A 234 -6.17 13.12 -0.01
C GLY A 234 -6.48 14.61 -0.09
N ALA A 235 -5.43 15.38 -0.35
CA ALA A 235 -5.53 16.81 -0.62
C ALA A 235 -4.57 17.24 -1.71
N VAL A 236 -4.90 18.34 -2.36
CA VAL A 236 -4.11 19.02 -3.38
C VAL A 236 -4.06 20.49 -2.98
N ILE A 237 -2.87 20.98 -2.68
CA ILE A 237 -2.67 22.33 -2.13
C ILE A 237 -1.56 23.06 -2.90
N PRO A 238 -1.54 24.41 -2.89
CA PRO A 238 -0.37 25.16 -3.38
C PRO A 238 0.87 24.81 -2.55
N LYS A 239 1.98 24.45 -3.20
CA LYS A 239 3.22 24.01 -2.52
C LYS A 239 3.72 25.03 -1.49
N ARG A 240 3.67 26.33 -1.84
CA ARG A 240 4.03 27.45 -0.95
C ARG A 240 3.21 27.57 0.35
N ARG A 241 2.07 26.88 0.44
CA ARG A 241 1.18 26.89 1.62
C ARG A 241 1.35 25.65 2.50
N PHE A 242 2.35 24.80 2.24
CA PHE A 242 2.58 23.56 2.98
C PHE A 242 2.61 23.76 4.50
N GLN A 243 3.34 24.76 4.99
CA GLN A 243 3.43 25.02 6.43
C GLN A 243 2.07 25.36 7.05
N SER A 244 1.33 26.30 6.44
CA SER A 244 -0.03 26.66 6.89
C SER A 244 -1.02 25.49 6.80
N PHE A 245 -0.83 24.58 5.83
CA PHE A 245 -1.64 23.37 5.73
C PHE A 245 -1.36 22.42 6.89
N MET A 246 -0.09 22.17 7.22
CA MET A 246 0.27 21.30 8.34
C MET A 246 -0.22 21.87 9.67
N GLU A 247 -0.15 23.19 9.87
CA GLU A 247 -0.74 23.85 11.04
C GLU A 247 -2.25 23.63 11.14
N ALA A 248 -2.96 23.71 10.00
CA ALA A 248 -4.39 23.42 9.96
C ALA A 248 -4.69 21.94 10.25
N VAL A 249 -3.89 21.02 9.71
CA VAL A 249 -4.01 19.57 9.97
C VAL A 249 -3.83 19.28 11.46
N GLU A 250 -2.78 19.78 12.09
CA GLU A 250 -2.50 19.58 13.52
C GLU A 250 -3.65 20.10 14.40
N LYS A 251 -4.13 21.31 14.11
CA LYS A 251 -5.24 21.92 14.86
C LYS A 251 -6.51 21.07 14.76
N ILE A 252 -6.92 20.70 13.55
CA ILE A 252 -8.15 19.92 13.32
C ILE A 252 -7.99 18.50 13.89
N ALA A 253 -6.79 17.91 13.80
CA ALA A 253 -6.51 16.62 14.40
C ALA A 253 -6.66 16.67 15.92
N GLU A 254 -6.08 17.65 16.62
CA GLU A 254 -6.22 17.77 18.08
C GLU A 254 -7.68 18.00 18.50
N GLU A 255 -8.45 18.77 17.73
CA GLU A 255 -9.91 18.94 17.96
C GLU A 255 -10.64 17.58 17.88
N GLN A 256 -10.36 16.77 16.85
CA GLN A 256 -10.95 15.43 16.72
C GLN A 256 -10.50 14.49 17.84
N PHE A 257 -9.19 14.39 18.12
CA PHE A 257 -8.64 13.58 19.21
C PHE A 257 -9.20 13.96 20.60
N SER A 258 -9.57 15.22 20.79
CA SER A 258 -10.19 15.67 22.05
C SER A 258 -11.63 15.19 22.18
N ARG A 259 -12.38 15.10 21.08
CA ARG A 259 -13.72 14.51 21.08
C ARG A 259 -13.69 13.01 21.39
N LEU A 260 -12.69 12.28 20.89
CA LEU A 260 -12.49 10.85 21.17
C LEU A 260 -12.22 10.52 22.65
N ARG A 261 -11.81 11.50 23.45
CA ARG A 261 -11.55 11.34 24.89
C ARG A 261 -12.78 11.62 25.75
N ASN A 262 -13.79 12.27 25.18
CA ASN A 262 -15.02 12.68 25.87
C ASN A 262 -16.19 11.73 25.57
N THR A 263 -15.92 10.61 24.91
CA THR A 263 -16.83 9.52 24.52
C THR A 263 -16.29 8.22 25.07
#